data_AF-A0A959E557-F1
#
_entry.id   AF-A0A959E557-F1
#
_cell.length_a   1.000
_cell.length_b   1.000
_cell.length_c   1.000
_cell.angle_alpha   90.00
_cell.angle_beta   90.00
_cell.angle_gamma   90.00
#
_symmetry.space_group_name_H-M   'P 1'
#
loop_
_entity.id
_entity.type
_entity.pdbx_description
1 polymer ?
#
loop_
_entity_poly.entity_id
_entity_poly.type
_entity_poly.pdbx_seq_one_letter_code
_entity_poly.pdbx_strand_id
1 'polypeptide(L)'
;MIKYAALLLTVFAVLSCQTKQEDNRDLSDCLYAVPEAIFPEGTNAISDHHFSYDGAAGKEDLSFDEDGARLHIIQSGCDHLKQEFRFQLPGARIPGTPGQVIALAVRQFERIAGLGPEFLVFEEWAEAIEAQSDEIGTGEPTALQPGFYVKVETEGTQKDAILVITLSDRP
;
A
#
# COMPACT_ATOMS: atom_id res chain seq x y z
N MET A 1 41.64 60.96 17.98
CA MET A 1 42.17 59.62 18.30
C MET A 1 41.02 58.65 18.33
N ILE A 2 41.00 57.75 17.35
CA ILE A 2 40.01 56.69 17.10
C ILE A 2 40.17 55.60 18.15
N LYS A 3 39.10 55.11 18.81
CA LYS A 3 38.99 53.74 19.37
C LYS A 3 37.52 53.30 19.59
N TYR A 4 37.04 52.44 18.68
CA TYR A 4 36.13 51.29 18.84
C TYR A 4 34.72 51.54 19.46
N ALA A 5 33.59 51.47 18.75
CA ALA A 5 33.04 50.39 17.91
C ALA A 5 32.99 49.03 18.62
N ALA A 6 31.85 48.70 19.23
CA ALA A 6 31.43 47.33 19.53
C ALA A 6 29.90 47.25 19.54
N LEU A 7 29.37 47.03 18.34
CA LEU A 7 28.04 46.57 18.02
C LEU A 7 27.88 45.14 18.57
N LEU A 8 27.10 44.93 19.63
CA LEU A 8 26.68 43.59 20.05
C LEU A 8 25.31 43.31 19.44
N LEU A 9 25.34 42.77 18.22
CA LEU A 9 24.20 42.21 17.51
C LEU A 9 23.97 40.79 18.04
N THR A 10 23.03 40.63 18.96
CA THR A 10 22.67 39.32 19.54
C THR A 10 21.89 38.52 18.49
N VAL A 11 22.59 37.64 17.78
CA VAL A 11 21.99 36.70 16.82
C VAL A 11 21.27 35.60 17.61
N PHE A 12 19.93 35.65 17.59
CA PHE A 12 19.06 34.56 18.03
C PHE A 12 19.15 33.42 17.00
N ALA A 13 20.08 32.48 17.22
CA ALA A 13 20.09 31.22 16.52
C ALA A 13 19.01 30.32 17.12
N VAL A 14 17.78 30.42 16.61
CA VAL A 14 16.77 29.38 16.77
C VAL A 14 17.21 28.19 15.92
N LEU A 15 18.02 27.33 16.55
CA LEU A 15 18.18 25.93 16.17
C LEU A 15 16.82 25.26 16.32
N SER A 16 16.05 25.23 15.23
CA SER A 16 14.91 24.34 15.09
C SER A 16 15.46 22.93 14.90
N CYS A 17 15.83 22.29 16.02
CA CYS A 17 15.91 20.84 16.07
C CYS A 17 14.49 20.32 15.82
N GLN A 18 14.23 19.80 14.63
CA GLN A 18 13.11 18.92 14.40
C GLN A 18 13.38 17.64 15.20
N THR A 19 12.86 17.60 16.42
CA THR A 19 12.71 16.35 17.17
C THR A 19 11.90 15.39 16.29
N LYS A 20 12.53 14.31 15.84
CA LYS A 20 11.85 13.09 15.39
C LYS A 20 10.87 12.73 16.51
N GLN A 21 9.59 12.91 16.24
CA GLN A 21 8.53 12.45 17.13
C GLN A 21 8.48 10.93 17.00
N GLU A 22 9.23 10.25 17.85
CA GLU A 22 9.03 8.81 18.07
C GLU A 22 7.62 8.66 18.66
N ASP A 23 6.71 8.16 17.85
CA ASP A 23 5.33 7.85 18.22
C ASP A 23 5.35 6.70 19.23
N ASN A 24 5.47 7.06 20.50
CA ASN A 24 5.55 6.16 21.65
C ASN A 24 4.15 5.63 22.02
N ARG A 25 3.48 4.98 21.06
CA ARG A 25 2.31 4.17 21.34
C ARG A 25 2.77 2.76 21.70
N ASP A 26 2.27 2.26 22.82
CA ASP A 26 2.50 0.89 23.27
C ASP A 26 1.77 -0.07 22.32
N LEU A 27 2.49 -0.61 21.34
CA LEU A 27 1.98 -1.56 20.35
C LEU A 27 2.07 -3.01 20.83
N SER A 28 2.39 -3.23 22.12
CA SER A 28 2.50 -4.58 22.70
C SER A 28 1.16 -5.33 22.76
N ASP A 29 0.03 -4.61 22.59
CA ASP A 29 -1.33 -5.15 22.62
C ASP A 29 -1.93 -5.43 21.22
N CYS A 30 -1.21 -5.17 20.12
CA CYS A 30 -1.74 -5.49 18.78
C CYS A 30 -1.80 -7.03 18.58
N LEU A 31 -2.96 -7.54 18.14
CA LEU A 31 -3.16 -8.98 17.96
C LEU A 31 -2.22 -9.56 16.89
N TYR A 32 -1.95 -8.78 15.85
CA TYR A 32 -0.95 -9.07 14.83
C TYR A 32 0.24 -8.10 14.93
N ALA A 33 1.34 -8.44 14.25
CA ALA A 33 2.54 -7.62 14.21
C ALA A 33 2.28 -6.22 13.65
N VAL A 34 3.16 -5.27 14.00
CA VAL A 34 3.16 -3.92 13.44
C VAL A 34 3.35 -4.03 11.91
N PRO A 35 2.54 -3.32 11.10
CA PRO A 35 2.73 -3.29 9.65
C PRO A 35 4.15 -2.88 9.25
N GLU A 36 4.70 -3.60 8.29
CA GLU A 36 5.99 -3.32 7.67
C GLU A 36 5.80 -3.15 6.15
N ALA A 37 6.70 -2.38 5.53
CA ALA A 37 6.75 -2.23 4.08
C ALA A 37 6.87 -3.60 3.41
N ILE A 38 6.02 -3.85 2.41
CA ILE A 38 6.05 -5.07 1.60
C ILE A 38 7.22 -5.00 0.61
N PHE A 39 7.50 -3.81 0.08
CA PHE A 39 8.54 -3.59 -0.91
C PHE A 39 9.79 -3.00 -0.24
N PRO A 40 10.94 -3.68 -0.27
CA PRO A 40 12.19 -3.10 0.18
C PRO A 40 12.60 -1.89 -0.66
N GLU A 41 13.33 -0.94 -0.05
CA GLU A 41 13.93 0.17 -0.80
C GLU A 41 14.82 -0.35 -1.94
N GLY A 42 14.66 0.23 -3.13
CA GLY A 42 15.45 -0.15 -4.31
C GLY A 42 14.99 -1.45 -4.98
N THR A 43 13.77 -1.93 -4.70
CA THR A 43 13.13 -3.00 -5.48
C THR A 43 13.16 -2.65 -6.97
N ASN A 44 13.60 -3.59 -7.81
CA ASN A 44 13.69 -3.37 -9.25
C ASN A 44 12.30 -3.09 -9.87
N ALA A 45 12.26 -2.26 -10.91
CA ALA A 45 11.02 -1.88 -11.62
C ALA A 45 10.01 -1.06 -10.78
N ILE A 46 10.44 -0.55 -9.63
CA ILE A 46 9.66 0.33 -8.76
C ILE A 46 10.39 1.67 -8.59
N SER A 47 9.63 2.75 -8.69
CA SER A 47 10.04 4.12 -8.38
C SER A 47 9.08 4.79 -7.39
N ASP A 48 9.47 5.97 -6.88
CA ASP A 48 8.68 6.79 -5.96
C ASP A 48 8.16 6.03 -4.72
N HIS A 49 8.93 5.06 -4.23
CA HIS A 49 8.56 4.24 -3.08
C HIS A 49 8.59 5.03 -1.77
N HIS A 50 7.52 4.91 -0.99
CA HIS A 50 7.42 5.50 0.34
C HIS A 50 6.57 4.61 1.25
N PHE A 51 7.11 4.32 2.44
CA PHE A 51 6.35 3.69 3.52
C PHE A 51 6.19 4.66 4.70
N SER A 52 4.99 4.69 5.28
CA SER A 52 4.70 5.41 6.51
C SER A 52 3.80 4.59 7.44
N TYR A 53 3.94 4.81 8.73
CA TYR A 53 3.10 4.22 9.75
C TYR A 53 2.57 5.32 10.66
N ASP A 54 1.25 5.38 10.82
CA ASP A 54 0.58 6.40 11.64
C ASP A 54 0.03 5.83 12.95
N GLY A 55 0.56 4.69 13.40
CA GLY A 55 0.15 4.01 14.63
C GLY A 55 -1.20 3.31 14.58
N ALA A 56 -1.93 3.39 13.48
CA ALA A 56 -3.14 2.61 13.22
C ALA A 56 -2.98 1.73 11.98
N ALA A 57 -2.35 2.26 10.93
CA ALA A 57 -2.11 1.52 9.70
C ALA A 57 -0.72 1.83 9.12
N GLY A 58 -0.15 0.82 8.44
CA GLY A 58 0.93 1.00 7.49
C GLY A 58 0.37 1.48 6.16
N LYS A 59 1.04 2.44 5.53
CA LYS A 59 0.72 2.95 4.21
C LYS A 59 1.95 2.88 3.34
N GLU A 60 1.81 2.25 2.18
CA GLU A 60 2.89 2.09 1.22
C GLU A 60 2.46 2.61 -0.14
N ASP A 61 3.23 3.53 -0.69
CA ASP A 61 3.01 4.15 -1.99
C ASP A 61 4.17 3.81 -2.91
N LEU A 62 3.88 3.44 -4.15
CA LEU A 62 4.89 3.21 -5.18
C LEU A 62 4.35 3.39 -6.60
N SER A 63 5.27 3.59 -7.55
CA SER A 63 5.02 3.63 -8.98
C SER A 63 5.76 2.48 -9.67
N PHE A 64 5.13 1.84 -10.64
CA PHE A 64 5.79 0.86 -11.50
C PHE A 64 6.42 1.55 -12.71
N ASP A 65 7.69 1.25 -12.99
CA ASP A 65 8.47 1.95 -14.02
C ASP A 65 7.97 1.72 -15.46
N GLU A 66 7.38 0.54 -15.72
CA GLU A 66 7.02 0.11 -17.07
C GLU A 66 5.90 0.95 -17.70
N ASP A 67 4.86 1.26 -16.93
CA ASP A 67 3.62 1.88 -17.41
C ASP A 67 3.19 3.10 -16.58
N GLY A 68 3.91 3.41 -15.50
CA GLY A 68 3.55 4.49 -14.56
C GLY A 68 2.30 4.19 -13.72
N ALA A 69 1.86 2.93 -13.66
CA ALA A 69 0.82 2.50 -12.73
C ALA A 69 1.27 2.75 -11.30
N ARG A 70 0.32 3.14 -10.44
CA ARG A 70 0.61 3.38 -9.02
C ARG A 70 -0.09 2.34 -8.17
N LEU A 71 0.58 1.93 -7.10
CA LEU A 71 0.04 1.08 -6.08
C LEU A 71 0.09 1.81 -4.74
N HIS A 72 -1.08 1.95 -4.12
CA HIS A 72 -1.21 2.38 -2.73
C HIS A 72 -1.69 1.20 -1.90
N ILE A 73 -0.99 0.90 -0.82
CA ILE A 73 -1.26 -0.23 0.06
C ILE A 73 -1.59 0.30 1.45
N ILE A 74 -2.67 -0.21 2.03
CA ILE A 74 -3.05 0.08 3.42
C ILE A 74 -3.07 -1.23 4.18
N GLN A 75 -2.29 -1.31 5.25
CA GLN A 75 -2.12 -2.50 6.09
C GLN A 75 -2.59 -2.19 7.50
N SER A 76 -3.52 -3.00 8.03
CA SER A 76 -3.92 -2.96 9.44
C SER A 76 -3.80 -4.34 10.07
N GLY A 77 -3.32 -4.38 11.32
CA GLY A 77 -3.10 -5.61 12.07
C GLY A 77 -3.42 -5.55 13.56
N CYS A 78 -3.81 -4.40 14.13
CA CYS A 78 -4.03 -4.35 15.58
C CYS A 78 -5.32 -5.06 16.03
N ASP A 79 -6.42 -4.95 15.26
CA ASP A 79 -7.70 -5.60 15.58
C ASP A 79 -7.97 -6.88 14.76
N HIS A 80 -7.65 -6.81 13.47
CA HIS A 80 -7.87 -7.86 12.47
C HIS A 80 -6.91 -7.64 11.30
N LEU A 81 -6.52 -8.72 10.62
CA LEU A 81 -5.59 -8.64 9.50
C LEU A 81 -6.35 -8.16 8.27
N LYS A 82 -5.95 -7.01 7.72
CA LYS A 82 -6.52 -6.47 6.49
C LYS A 82 -5.44 -5.75 5.69
N GLN A 83 -5.41 -6.02 4.38
CA GLN A 83 -4.54 -5.37 3.42
C GLN A 83 -5.36 -4.92 2.22
N GLU A 84 -5.31 -3.63 1.90
CA GLU A 84 -5.95 -3.07 0.71
C GLU A 84 -4.88 -2.69 -0.31
N PHE A 85 -4.98 -3.22 -1.52
CA PHE A 85 -4.13 -2.89 -2.66
C PHE A 85 -4.95 -2.06 -3.65
N ARG A 86 -4.56 -0.81 -3.84
CA ARG A 86 -5.28 0.18 -4.65
C ARG A 86 -4.43 0.53 -5.85
N PHE A 87 -4.75 -0.06 -6.99
CA PHE A 87 -4.04 0.12 -8.25
C PHE A 87 -4.68 1.23 -9.08
N GLN A 88 -3.92 2.30 -9.32
CA GLN A 88 -4.26 3.33 -10.28
C GLN A 88 -3.59 3.00 -11.62
N LEU A 89 -4.38 2.62 -12.62
CA LEU A 89 -3.89 2.14 -13.91
C LEU A 89 -4.02 3.24 -14.98
N PRO A 90 -2.95 3.96 -15.35
CA PRO A 90 -3.01 5.08 -16.28
C PRO A 90 -3.46 4.63 -17.67
N GLY A 91 -4.49 5.30 -18.22
CA GLY A 91 -4.99 5.02 -19.56
C GLY A 91 -5.72 3.67 -19.72
N ALA A 92 -5.77 2.85 -18.67
CA ALA A 92 -6.54 1.62 -18.67
C ALA A 92 -8.03 1.95 -18.50
N ARG A 93 -8.88 1.39 -19.37
CA ARG A 93 -10.30 1.29 -19.05
C ARG A 93 -10.46 0.09 -18.15
N ILE A 94 -10.96 0.34 -16.93
CA ILE A 94 -11.41 -0.77 -16.08
C ILE A 94 -12.46 -1.57 -16.86
N PRO A 95 -12.35 -2.91 -16.88
CA PRO A 95 -13.26 -3.74 -17.64
C PRO A 95 -14.72 -3.61 -17.21
N GLY A 96 -15.63 -3.90 -18.14
CA GLY A 96 -17.07 -3.66 -17.93
C GLY A 96 -17.82 -4.81 -17.25
N THR A 97 -17.21 -5.99 -17.13
CA THR A 97 -17.85 -7.17 -16.52
C THR A 97 -17.12 -7.62 -15.26
N PRO A 98 -17.82 -8.19 -14.26
CA PRO A 98 -17.21 -8.72 -13.04
C PRO A 98 -16.03 -9.65 -13.30
N GLY A 99 -16.20 -10.67 -14.14
CA GLY A 99 -15.11 -11.63 -14.44
C GLY A 99 -13.87 -10.98 -15.05
N GLN A 100 -14.02 -9.90 -15.84
CA GLN A 100 -12.86 -9.18 -16.36
C GLN A 100 -12.15 -8.35 -15.28
N VAL A 101 -12.89 -7.82 -14.30
CA VAL A 101 -12.33 -7.12 -13.13
C VAL A 101 -11.57 -8.10 -12.25
N ILE A 102 -12.11 -9.30 -12.01
CA ILE A 102 -11.40 -10.36 -11.28
C ILE A 102 -10.12 -10.77 -12.02
N ALA A 103 -10.19 -10.99 -13.34
CA ALA A 103 -9.01 -11.29 -14.13
C ALA A 103 -7.97 -10.15 -14.10
N LEU A 104 -8.41 -8.89 -13.95
CA LEU A 104 -7.48 -7.76 -13.77
C LEU A 104 -6.79 -7.80 -12.41
N ALA A 105 -7.51 -8.18 -11.34
CA ALA A 105 -6.95 -8.37 -10.01
C ALA A 105 -5.87 -9.46 -9.98
N VAL A 106 -6.15 -10.62 -10.58
CA VAL A 106 -5.18 -11.71 -10.77
C VAL A 106 -3.91 -11.18 -11.44
N ARG A 107 -4.04 -10.50 -12.60
CA ARG A 107 -2.88 -9.91 -13.31
C ARG A 107 -2.09 -8.90 -12.49
N GLN A 108 -2.72 -8.15 -11.59
CA GLN A 108 -1.97 -7.20 -10.75
C GLN A 108 -1.14 -7.92 -9.67
N PHE A 109 -1.61 -9.04 -9.13
CA PHE A 109 -0.83 -9.85 -8.20
C PHE A 109 0.27 -10.66 -8.90
N GLU A 110 -0.01 -11.24 -10.07
CA GLU A 110 1.02 -11.86 -10.93
C GLU A 110 2.13 -10.85 -11.29
N ARG A 111 1.76 -9.60 -11.58
CA ARG A 111 2.71 -8.51 -11.83
C ARG A 111 3.64 -8.29 -10.63
N ILE A 112 3.09 -8.25 -9.41
CA ILE A 112 3.89 -8.09 -8.20
C ILE A 112 4.80 -9.31 -8.01
N ALA A 113 4.29 -10.52 -8.19
CA ALA A 113 5.08 -11.75 -8.11
C ALA A 113 6.25 -11.76 -9.11
N GLY A 114 6.05 -11.18 -10.30
CA GLY A 114 7.07 -11.03 -11.33
C GLY A 114 8.24 -10.11 -10.98
N LEU A 115 8.17 -9.34 -9.90
CA LEU A 115 9.27 -8.46 -9.47
C LEU A 115 10.45 -9.23 -8.87
N GLY A 116 10.22 -10.42 -8.34
CA GLY A 116 11.28 -11.22 -7.71
C GLY A 116 10.77 -12.37 -6.82
N PRO A 117 11.65 -13.33 -6.46
CA PRO A 117 11.31 -14.49 -5.64
C PRO A 117 10.67 -14.15 -4.28
N GLU A 118 11.01 -13.00 -3.71
CA GLU A 118 10.47 -12.49 -2.45
C GLU A 118 8.96 -12.16 -2.53
N PHE A 119 8.43 -12.01 -3.75
CA PHE A 119 7.03 -11.65 -3.99
C PHE A 119 6.17 -12.84 -4.45
N LEU A 120 6.68 -14.08 -4.42
CA LEU A 120 5.95 -15.27 -4.88
C LEU A 120 4.64 -15.52 -4.13
N VAL A 121 4.49 -15.02 -2.90
CA VAL A 121 3.22 -15.08 -2.16
C VAL A 121 2.06 -14.42 -2.91
N PHE A 122 2.35 -13.42 -3.76
CA PHE A 122 1.34 -12.78 -4.60
C PHE A 122 0.84 -13.69 -5.72
N GLU A 123 1.67 -14.62 -6.20
CA GLU A 123 1.23 -15.67 -7.13
C GLU A 123 0.22 -16.60 -6.46
N GLU A 124 0.47 -17.01 -5.21
CA GLU A 124 -0.45 -17.86 -4.45
C GLU A 124 -1.82 -17.18 -4.26
N TRP A 125 -1.84 -15.86 -4.02
CA TRP A 125 -3.08 -15.10 -3.97
C TRP A 125 -3.75 -14.99 -5.34
N ALA A 126 -2.99 -14.79 -6.41
CA ALA A 126 -3.50 -14.76 -7.77
C ALA A 126 -4.19 -16.09 -8.13
N GLU A 127 -3.54 -17.23 -7.86
CA GLU A 127 -4.07 -18.57 -8.06
C GLU A 127 -5.33 -18.82 -7.22
N ALA A 128 -5.34 -18.42 -5.94
CA ALA A 128 -6.50 -18.59 -5.07
C ALA A 128 -7.73 -17.78 -5.55
N ILE A 129 -7.50 -16.55 -6.03
CA ILE A 129 -8.53 -15.69 -6.62
C ILE A 129 -9.03 -16.28 -7.94
N GLU A 130 -8.12 -16.75 -8.80
CA GLU A 130 -8.49 -17.36 -10.08
C GLU A 130 -9.32 -18.64 -9.89
N ALA A 131 -8.93 -19.50 -8.95
CA ALA A 131 -9.63 -20.74 -8.66
C ALA A 131 -11.09 -20.53 -8.21
N GLN A 132 -11.41 -19.35 -7.68
CA GLN A 132 -12.75 -18.97 -7.22
C GLN A 132 -13.37 -17.85 -8.06
N SER A 133 -12.85 -17.59 -9.25
CA SER A 133 -13.28 -16.44 -10.07
C SER A 133 -14.77 -16.42 -10.38
N ASP A 134 -15.40 -17.60 -10.46
CA ASP A 134 -16.83 -17.75 -10.74
C ASP A 134 -17.71 -17.43 -9.51
N GLU A 135 -17.15 -17.51 -8.31
CA GLU A 135 -17.84 -17.25 -7.04
C GLU A 135 -17.64 -15.82 -6.55
N ILE A 136 -16.52 -15.19 -6.93
CA ILE A 136 -16.18 -13.83 -6.49
C ILE A 136 -17.11 -12.81 -7.15
N GLY A 137 -17.97 -12.21 -6.32
CA GLY A 137 -18.73 -11.02 -6.68
C GLY A 137 -17.86 -9.76 -6.62
N THR A 138 -18.16 -8.76 -7.46
CA THR A 138 -17.55 -7.43 -7.32
C THR A 138 -18.15 -6.68 -6.13
N GLY A 139 -17.31 -6.13 -5.26
CA GLY A 139 -17.73 -5.31 -4.12
C GLY A 139 -18.11 -6.06 -2.86
N GLU A 140 -18.14 -7.40 -2.90
CA GLU A 140 -18.52 -8.24 -1.75
C GLU A 140 -17.35 -9.14 -1.33
N PRO A 141 -17.09 -9.30 -0.02
CA PRO A 141 -16.11 -10.26 0.48
C PRO A 141 -16.50 -11.69 0.11
N THR A 142 -15.57 -12.42 -0.49
CA THR A 142 -15.69 -13.83 -0.85
C THR A 142 -14.59 -14.61 -0.12
N ALA A 143 -14.95 -15.70 0.54
CA ALA A 143 -13.95 -16.54 1.20
C ALA A 143 -13.05 -17.17 0.14
N LEU A 144 -11.72 -17.08 0.32
CA LEU A 144 -10.77 -17.81 -0.52
C LEU A 144 -10.42 -19.17 0.09
N GLN A 145 -10.35 -19.21 1.41
CA GLN A 145 -10.09 -20.40 2.21
C GLN A 145 -10.53 -20.11 3.66
N PRO A 146 -10.60 -21.10 4.56
CA PRO A 146 -11.01 -20.85 5.94
C PRO A 146 -10.17 -19.76 6.61
N GLY A 147 -10.82 -18.67 7.02
CA GLY A 147 -10.18 -17.54 7.69
C GLY A 147 -9.47 -16.54 6.76
N PHE A 148 -9.70 -16.61 5.44
CA PHE A 148 -9.16 -15.64 4.48
C PHE A 148 -10.21 -15.26 3.44
N TYR A 149 -10.36 -13.97 3.19
CA TYR A 149 -11.36 -13.40 2.30
C TYR A 149 -10.72 -12.44 1.30
N VAL A 150 -11.31 -12.35 0.11
CA VAL A 150 -11.00 -11.35 -0.88
C VAL A 150 -12.23 -10.50 -1.18
N LYS A 151 -12.05 -9.19 -1.33
CA LYS A 151 -13.03 -8.32 -1.98
C LYS A 151 -12.34 -7.63 -3.15
N VAL A 152 -12.94 -7.70 -4.33
CA VAL A 152 -12.44 -7.02 -5.52
C VAL A 152 -13.47 -6.00 -5.99
N GLU A 153 -13.07 -4.75 -6.14
CA GLU A 153 -13.95 -3.69 -6.59
C GLU A 153 -13.22 -2.63 -7.40
N THR A 154 -13.98 -1.72 -7.99
CA THR A 154 -13.45 -0.63 -8.79
C THR A 154 -14.06 0.67 -8.32
N GLU A 155 -13.24 1.67 -8.07
CA GLU A 155 -13.66 2.99 -7.63
C GLU A 155 -13.35 4.04 -8.71
N GLY A 156 -14.01 5.21 -8.65
CA GLY A 156 -13.72 6.34 -9.54
C GLY A 156 -14.50 6.33 -10.87
N THR A 157 -14.05 7.14 -11.83
CA THR A 157 -14.65 7.23 -13.17
C THR A 157 -13.84 6.41 -14.18
N GLN A 158 -14.40 6.03 -15.34
CA GLN A 158 -13.67 5.23 -16.35
C GLN A 158 -12.27 5.74 -16.74
N LYS A 159 -11.95 7.03 -16.54
CA LYS A 159 -10.64 7.62 -16.84
C LYS A 159 -9.67 7.64 -15.67
N ASP A 160 -10.19 7.58 -14.45
CA ASP A 160 -9.45 7.67 -13.19
C ASP A 160 -9.77 6.48 -12.28
N ALA A 161 -10.09 5.34 -12.89
CA ALA A 161 -10.62 4.21 -12.16
C ALA A 161 -9.50 3.48 -11.42
N ILE A 162 -9.80 3.10 -10.17
CA ILE A 162 -8.87 2.43 -9.25
C ILE A 162 -9.39 1.02 -9.06
N LEU A 163 -8.55 0.02 -9.31
CA LEU A 163 -8.84 -1.35 -8.90
C LEU A 163 -8.45 -1.50 -7.44
N VAL A 164 -9.38 -1.99 -6.61
CA VAL A 164 -9.15 -2.22 -5.19
C VAL A 164 -9.29 -3.71 -4.91
N ILE A 165 -8.24 -4.29 -4.33
CA ILE A 165 -8.21 -5.68 -3.87
C ILE A 165 -8.02 -5.64 -2.35
N THR A 166 -8.96 -6.16 -1.60
CA THR A 166 -8.85 -6.30 -0.14
C THR A 166 -8.62 -7.76 0.20
N LEU A 167 -7.57 -8.06 0.96
CA LEU A 167 -7.36 -9.34 1.62
C LEU A 167 -7.63 -9.16 3.12
N SER A 168 -8.37 -10.07 3.73
CA SER A 168 -8.72 -9.97 5.15
C SER A 168 -8.92 -11.33 5.83
N ASP A 169 -8.77 -11.38 7.16
CA ASP A 169 -9.06 -12.56 7.98
C ASP A 169 -10.55 -12.72 8.34
N ARG A 170 -11.37 -11.72 7.99
CA ARG A 170 -12.81 -11.63 8.23
C ARG A 170 -13.53 -11.06 6.99
N PRO A 171 -14.82 -11.38 6.79
CA PRO A 171 -15.64 -10.74 5.75
C PRO A 171 -15.71 -9.22 5.95
#